data_AF-A0AAD7CVK7-F1
#
_entry.id   AF-A0AAD7CVK7-F1
#
_cell.length_a   1.000
_cell.length_b   1.000
_cell.length_c   1.000
_cell.angle_alpha   90.00
_cell.angle_beta   90.00
_cell.angle_gamma   90.00
#
_symmetry.space_group_name_H-M   'P 1'
#
loop_
_entity.id
_entity.type
_entity.pdbx_description
1 polymer ?
#
loop_
_entity_poly.entity_id
_entity_poly.type
_entity_poly.pdbx_seq_one_letter_code
_entity_poly.pdbx_strand_id
1 'polypeptide(L)'
;MSTASANLVPLIAPLPLKRLLADLRPFFISLPPSHALFAHLTHLEMTGASDSPTPEDMGIWSQLIRLPQLTHLSFHESGFIPICSLLLQNCESLAVLVSFNLSSHSFYMTDLAQGPRFVLMSRGYYSLNAPQTGERDCWSRAEDFITQRRSEGIHALQYELVVGF
;
A
#
# COMPACT_ATOMS: atom_id res chain seq x y z
N MET A 1 9.97 4.84 23.72
CA MET A 1 10.41 4.16 22.48
C MET A 1 10.20 2.66 22.69
N SER A 2 9.38 2.01 21.87
CA SER A 2 9.02 0.59 22.04
C SER A 2 10.22 -0.31 21.70
N THR A 3 10.69 -1.09 22.67
CA THR A 3 11.82 -2.04 22.55
C THR A 3 11.44 -3.34 21.85
N ALA A 4 10.15 -3.53 21.53
CA ALA A 4 9.65 -4.78 20.96
C ALA A 4 10.12 -5.02 19.52
N SER A 5 10.22 -3.97 18.69
CA SER A 5 10.65 -4.10 17.29
C SER A 5 12.13 -4.48 17.19
N ALA A 6 13.00 -3.87 18.01
CA ALA A 6 14.44 -4.13 18.02
C ALA A 6 14.81 -5.59 18.33
N ASN A 7 14.03 -6.26 19.19
CA ASN A 7 14.28 -7.65 19.58
C ASN A 7 13.82 -8.67 18.52
N LEU A 8 12.90 -8.30 17.64
CA LEU A 8 12.39 -9.21 16.61
C LEU A 8 13.22 -9.18 15.32
N VAL A 9 13.83 -8.03 14.98
CA VAL A 9 14.59 -7.83 13.73
C VAL A 9 15.62 -8.96 13.46
N PRO A 10 16.45 -9.40 14.41
CA PRO A 10 17.42 -10.47 14.17
C PRO A 10 16.79 -11.82 13.82
N LEU A 11 15.55 -12.07 14.28
CA LEU A 11 14.82 -13.31 14.06
C LEU A 11 14.09 -13.31 12.71
N ILE A 12 13.64 -12.14 12.26
CA ILE A 12 12.84 -12.00 11.03
C ILE A 12 13.65 -11.59 9.81
N ALA A 13 14.77 -10.88 9.98
CA ALA A 13 15.62 -10.43 8.87
C ALA A 13 16.21 -11.55 8.00
N PRO A 14 16.54 -12.75 8.53
CA PRO A 14 16.99 -13.87 7.71
C PRO A 14 15.89 -14.53 6.89
N LEU A 15 14.62 -14.28 7.22
CA LEU A 15 13.49 -14.91 6.54
C LEU A 15 13.24 -14.21 5.19
N PRO A 16 12.92 -14.95 4.12
CA PRO A 16 12.59 -14.36 2.81
C PRO A 16 11.16 -13.80 2.85
N LEU A 17 10.95 -12.77 3.69
CA LEU A 17 9.65 -12.13 3.87
C LEU A 17 9.24 -11.39 2.61
N LYS A 18 8.29 -11.97 1.88
CA LYS A 18 7.72 -11.38 0.66
C LYS A 18 6.51 -10.49 0.93
N ARG A 19 5.74 -10.82 1.96
CA ARG A 19 4.47 -10.16 2.32
C ARG A 19 4.51 -9.73 3.78
N LEU A 20 4.12 -8.50 4.07
CA LEU A 20 4.09 -7.97 5.42
C LEU A 20 2.88 -7.05 5.63
N LEU A 21 2.23 -7.17 6.77
CA LEU A 21 1.25 -6.22 7.29
C LEU A 21 1.82 -5.61 8.57
N ALA A 22 2.13 -4.30 8.55
CA ALA A 22 2.77 -3.64 9.67
C ALA A 22 2.71 -2.10 9.60
N ASP A 23 2.81 -1.45 10.76
CA ASP A 23 3.31 -0.07 10.85
C ASP A 23 4.84 -0.10 10.77
N LEU A 24 5.39 0.37 9.65
CA LEU A 24 6.83 0.40 9.42
C LEU A 24 7.55 1.60 10.03
N ARG A 25 6.84 2.59 10.61
CA ARG A 25 7.50 3.79 11.19
C ARG A 25 8.60 3.44 12.19
N PRO A 26 8.40 2.52 13.17
CA PRO A 26 9.45 2.18 14.12
C PRO A 26 10.70 1.59 13.45
N PHE A 27 10.52 0.89 12.34
CA PHE A 27 11.63 0.29 11.60
C PHE A 27 12.39 1.33 10.79
N PHE A 28 11.71 2.24 10.08
CA PHE A 28 12.37 3.29 9.29
C PHE A 28 13.09 4.35 10.13
N ILE A 29 12.74 4.47 11.42
CA ILE A 29 13.51 5.29 12.37
C ILE A 29 14.87 4.66 12.66
N SER A 30 14.98 3.33 12.65
CA SER A 30 16.14 2.60 13.16
C SER A 30 16.94 1.84 12.10
N LEU A 31 16.33 1.54 10.95
CA LEU A 31 16.89 0.71 9.89
C LEU A 31 16.82 1.46 8.55
N PRO A 32 17.89 1.44 7.75
CA PRO A 32 17.84 1.97 6.40
C PRO A 32 16.94 1.09 5.51
N PRO A 33 16.35 1.63 4.42
CA PRO A 33 15.55 0.87 3.46
C PRO A 33 16.31 -0.29 2.77
N SER A 34 17.64 -0.22 2.74
CA SER A 34 18.52 -1.28 2.23
C SER A 34 18.77 -2.42 3.20
N HIS A 35 18.21 -2.36 4.42
CA HIS A 35 18.40 -3.40 5.43
C HIS A 35 17.85 -4.76 4.95
N ALA A 36 18.53 -5.86 5.32
CA ALA A 36 18.21 -7.22 4.86
C ALA A 36 16.74 -7.62 5.11
N LEU A 37 16.14 -7.10 6.19
CA LEU A 37 14.72 -7.26 6.50
C LEU A 37 13.78 -6.92 5.33
N PHE A 38 14.15 -5.93 4.52
CA PHE A 38 13.32 -5.43 3.43
C PHE A 38 13.77 -5.92 2.05
N ALA A 39 14.87 -6.67 1.97
CA ALA A 39 15.52 -7.02 0.70
C ALA A 39 14.62 -7.83 -0.25
N HIS A 40 13.67 -8.58 0.31
CA HIS A 40 12.75 -9.45 -0.43
C HIS A 40 11.28 -9.02 -0.32
N LEU A 41 11.01 -7.88 0.32
CA LEU A 41 9.65 -7.41 0.56
C LEU A 41 9.05 -6.91 -0.75
N THR A 42 8.00 -7.59 -1.21
CA THR A 42 7.31 -7.27 -2.46
C THR A 42 5.90 -6.75 -2.25
N HIS A 43 5.20 -7.23 -1.21
CA HIS A 43 3.86 -6.79 -0.85
C HIS A 43 3.87 -6.25 0.56
N LEU A 44 3.39 -5.02 0.71
CA LEU A 44 3.31 -4.34 1.98
C LEU A 44 1.92 -3.76 2.18
N GLU A 45 1.32 -4.12 3.31
CA GLU A 45 0.11 -3.49 3.82
C GLU A 45 0.49 -2.60 5.00
N MET A 46 0.44 -1.28 4.76
CA MET A 46 0.76 -0.27 5.75
C MET A 46 -0.45 -0.01 6.64
N THR A 47 -0.18 0.11 7.94
CA THR A 47 -1.18 0.50 8.94
C THR A 47 -0.65 1.59 9.85
N GLY A 48 -1.54 2.18 10.64
CA GLY A 48 -1.17 3.08 11.73
C GLY A 48 -0.91 4.53 11.33
N ALA A 49 -1.28 4.95 10.11
CA ALA A 49 -1.27 6.38 9.78
C ALA A 49 -2.39 7.12 10.53
N SER A 50 -2.04 8.28 11.07
CA SER A 50 -3.02 9.24 11.59
C SER A 50 -3.77 9.90 10.43
N ASP A 51 -5.04 10.25 10.62
CA ASP A 51 -5.80 11.07 9.66
C ASP A 51 -5.19 12.45 9.44
N SER A 52 -4.32 12.91 10.33
CA SER A 52 -3.57 14.17 10.21
C SER A 52 -2.07 13.89 10.32
N PRO A 53 -1.44 13.39 9.25
CA PRO A 53 -0.03 13.05 9.28
C PRO A 53 0.84 14.30 9.48
N THR A 54 1.87 14.18 10.31
CA THR A 54 2.85 15.24 10.52
C THR A 54 3.89 15.26 9.38
N PRO A 55 4.64 16.36 9.19
CA PRO A 55 5.77 16.38 8.25
C PRO A 55 6.82 15.29 8.52
N GLU A 56 6.98 14.89 9.79
CA GLU A 56 7.85 13.79 10.19
C GLU A 56 7.30 12.44 9.68
N ASP A 57 6.01 12.18 9.87
CA ASP A 57 5.35 10.98 9.32
C ASP A 57 5.55 10.89 7.80
N MET A 58 5.38 12.02 7.10
CA MET A 58 5.61 12.11 5.64
C MET A 58 7.05 11.80 5.26
N GLY A 59 8.03 12.36 5.98
CA GLY A 59 9.44 12.09 5.78
C GLY A 59 9.77 10.60 5.95
N ILE A 60 9.21 9.97 7.00
CA ILE A 60 9.38 8.55 7.27
C ILE A 60 8.75 7.70 6.16
N TRP A 61 7.50 7.96 5.77
CA TRP A 61 6.82 7.14 4.76
C TRP A 61 7.39 7.34 3.35
N SER A 62 8.02 8.47 3.05
CA SER A 62 8.74 8.66 1.78
C SER A 62 9.86 7.64 1.56
N GLN A 63 10.38 7.04 2.64
CA GLN A 63 11.39 5.98 2.56
C GLN A 63 10.89 4.71 1.85
N LEU A 64 9.57 4.51 1.74
CA LEU A 64 8.96 3.40 0.99
C LEU A 64 9.44 3.34 -0.47
N ILE A 65 9.75 4.49 -1.07
CA ILE A 65 10.27 4.61 -2.45
C ILE A 65 11.60 3.85 -2.61
N ARG A 66 12.36 3.72 -1.53
CA ARG A 66 13.70 3.11 -1.54
C ARG A 66 13.66 1.61 -1.26
N LEU A 67 12.48 1.02 -1.08
CA LEU A 67 12.35 -0.42 -0.89
C LEU A 67 12.62 -1.14 -2.23
N PRO A 68 13.67 -1.97 -2.31
CA PRO A 68 14.26 -2.37 -3.59
C PRO A 68 13.38 -3.30 -4.43
N GLN A 69 12.43 -4.00 -3.81
CA GLN A 69 11.57 -4.98 -4.48
C GLN A 69 10.08 -4.72 -4.25
N LEU A 70 9.70 -3.56 -3.70
CA LEU A 70 8.30 -3.28 -3.40
C LEU A 70 7.51 -3.11 -4.71
N THR A 71 6.59 -4.03 -4.98
CA THR A 71 5.73 -4.02 -6.16
C THR A 71 4.27 -3.75 -5.82
N HIS A 72 3.85 -4.12 -4.62
CA HIS A 72 2.48 -4.01 -4.14
C HIS A 72 2.43 -3.28 -2.81
N LEU A 73 1.68 -2.18 -2.76
CA LEU A 73 1.49 -1.41 -1.54
C LEU A 73 0.00 -1.16 -1.33
N SER A 74 -0.49 -1.39 -0.12
CA SER A 74 -1.84 -1.03 0.30
C SER A 74 -1.80 -0.26 1.61
N PHE A 75 -2.83 0.55 1.82
CA PHE A 75 -3.06 1.22 3.09
C PHE A 75 -4.56 1.39 3.34
N HIS A 76 -4.91 1.34 4.62
CA HIS A 76 -6.31 1.45 5.06
C HIS A 76 -6.68 2.86 5.49
N GLU A 77 -5.69 3.67 5.89
CA GLU A 77 -5.89 4.96 6.54
C GLU A 77 -5.65 6.14 5.58
N SER A 78 -6.47 7.20 5.72
CA SER A 78 -6.43 8.36 4.82
C SER A 78 -5.15 9.18 4.99
N GLY A 79 -4.45 9.02 6.10
CA GLY A 79 -3.16 9.65 6.34
C GLY A 79 -2.12 9.36 5.27
N PHE A 80 -2.21 8.25 4.53
CA PHE A 80 -1.27 7.92 3.46
C PHE A 80 -1.60 8.58 2.10
N ILE A 81 -2.77 9.20 1.94
CA ILE A 81 -3.16 9.84 0.67
C ILE A 81 -2.12 10.88 0.19
N PRO A 82 -1.59 11.78 1.04
CA PRO A 82 -0.65 12.81 0.60
C PRO A 82 0.65 12.29 -0.03
N ILE A 83 1.09 11.07 0.31
CA ILE A 83 2.32 10.47 -0.26
C ILE A 83 2.06 9.63 -1.50
N CYS A 84 0.80 9.38 -1.88
CA CYS A 84 0.47 8.48 -2.98
C CYS A 84 1.03 8.97 -4.32
N SER A 85 0.93 10.27 -4.59
CA SER A 85 1.49 10.87 -5.81
C SER A 85 3.01 10.70 -5.84
N LEU A 86 3.68 10.94 -4.72
CA LEU A 86 5.12 10.75 -4.58
C LEU A 86 5.53 9.29 -4.82
N LEU A 87 4.81 8.33 -4.23
CA LEU A 87 5.06 6.91 -4.41
C LEU A 87 4.87 6.48 -5.86
N LEU A 88 3.78 6.89 -6.49
CA LEU A 88 3.53 6.61 -7.89
C LEU A 88 4.61 7.24 -8.79
N GLN A 89 5.08 8.45 -8.50
CA GLN A 89 6.08 9.09 -9.35
C GLN A 89 7.49 8.51 -9.20
N ASN A 90 7.87 8.10 -7.99
CA ASN A 90 9.28 7.80 -7.68
C ASN A 90 9.56 6.33 -7.38
N CYS A 91 8.55 5.53 -7.04
CA CYS A 91 8.72 4.10 -6.82
C CYS A 91 8.55 3.36 -8.15
N GLU A 92 9.65 3.19 -8.89
CA GLU A 92 9.65 2.58 -10.23
C GLU A 92 9.19 1.11 -10.22
N SER A 93 9.55 0.37 -9.17
CA SER A 93 9.16 -1.03 -9.01
C SER A 93 7.70 -1.22 -8.63
N LEU A 94 7.04 -0.17 -8.14
CA LEU A 94 5.64 -0.24 -7.71
C LEU A 94 4.76 -0.53 -8.91
N ALA A 95 4.10 -1.69 -8.91
CA ALA A 95 3.16 -2.12 -9.92
C ALA A 95 1.72 -1.77 -9.53
N VAL A 96 1.40 -1.86 -8.25
CA VAL A 96 0.05 -1.70 -7.69
C VAL A 96 0.10 -0.90 -6.39
N LEU A 97 -0.69 0.17 -6.34
CA LEU A 97 -0.97 0.97 -5.15
C LEU A 97 -2.47 0.91 -4.84
N VAL A 98 -2.84 0.33 -3.71
CA VAL A 98 -4.22 0.18 -3.28
C VAL A 98 -4.52 1.12 -2.12
N SER A 99 -5.57 1.92 -2.28
CA SER A 99 -6.21 2.58 -1.14
C SER A 99 -7.55 1.93 -0.90
N PHE A 100 -7.84 1.61 0.35
CA PHE A 100 -9.21 1.25 0.72
C PHE A 100 -10.05 2.51 0.85
N ASN A 101 -11.27 2.49 0.31
CA ASN A 101 -12.19 3.62 0.27
C ASN A 101 -12.60 3.99 1.70
N LEU A 102 -12.11 5.14 2.13
CA LEU A 102 -12.52 5.81 3.35
C LEU A 102 -13.49 6.91 2.96
N SER A 103 -14.72 6.80 3.45
CA SER A 103 -15.91 7.55 3.05
C SER A 103 -15.80 9.08 3.07
N SER A 104 -14.73 9.65 3.63
CA SER A 104 -14.53 11.09 3.82
C SER A 104 -13.51 11.75 2.87
N HIS A 105 -12.74 11.00 2.06
CA HIS A 105 -11.60 11.56 1.30
C HIS A 105 -11.61 11.30 -0.21
N SER A 106 -12.71 10.77 -0.76
CA SER A 106 -12.81 10.38 -2.19
C SER A 106 -12.46 11.51 -3.18
N PHE A 107 -12.76 12.77 -2.84
CA PHE A 107 -12.51 13.93 -3.72
C PHE A 107 -11.03 14.17 -4.02
N TYR A 108 -10.14 13.91 -3.06
CA TYR A 108 -8.69 14.11 -3.23
C TYR A 108 -8.03 13.01 -4.07
N MET A 109 -8.78 11.95 -4.36
CA MET A 109 -8.25 10.76 -5.02
C MET A 109 -8.59 10.71 -6.49
N THR A 110 -9.33 11.70 -7.02
CA THR A 110 -9.80 11.71 -8.41
C THR A 110 -8.63 11.67 -9.41
N ASP A 111 -7.59 12.47 -9.17
CA ASP A 111 -6.39 12.48 -10.02
C ASP A 111 -5.56 11.19 -9.84
N LEU A 112 -5.45 10.70 -8.61
CA LEU A 112 -4.77 9.44 -8.31
C LEU A 112 -5.48 8.25 -8.97
N ALA A 113 -6.82 8.26 -9.01
CA ALA A 113 -7.66 7.22 -9.59
C ALA A 113 -7.45 7.05 -11.11
N GLN A 114 -7.00 8.10 -11.79
CA GLN A 114 -6.60 8.04 -13.20
C GLN A 114 -5.21 7.40 -13.40
N GLY A 115 -4.44 7.22 -12.33
CA GLY A 115 -3.11 6.62 -12.39
C GLY A 115 -3.15 5.15 -12.83
N PRO A 116 -2.27 4.71 -13.75
CA PRO A 116 -2.28 3.35 -14.33
C PRO A 116 -1.82 2.25 -13.36
N ARG A 117 -1.53 2.62 -12.11
CA ARG A 117 -1.04 1.76 -11.04
C ARG A 117 -1.82 1.93 -9.74
N PHE A 118 -2.82 2.81 -9.72
CA PHE A 118 -3.57 3.11 -8.51
C PHE A 118 -4.95 2.47 -8.56
N VAL A 119 -5.38 1.89 -7.43
CA VAL A 119 -6.69 1.26 -7.27
C VAL A 119 -7.34 1.79 -5.99
N LEU A 120 -8.56 2.29 -6.14
CA LEU A 120 -9.44 2.56 -5.01
C LEU A 120 -10.34 1.34 -4.82
N MET A 121 -10.22 0.64 -3.70
CA MET A 121 -11.03 -0.54 -3.40
C MET A 121 -12.04 -0.24 -2.30
N SER A 122 -13.32 -0.58 -2.49
CA SER A 122 -14.29 -0.50 -1.39
C SER A 122 -13.89 -1.43 -0.24
N ARG A 123 -14.03 -0.95 1.00
CA ARG A 123 -13.77 -1.75 2.21
C ARG A 123 -14.65 -3.00 2.28
N GLY A 124 -15.82 -2.98 1.63
CA GLY A 124 -16.71 -4.15 1.51
C GLY A 124 -16.09 -5.34 0.76
N TYR A 125 -15.05 -5.12 -0.05
CA TYR A 125 -14.28 -6.20 -0.69
C TYR A 125 -13.19 -6.80 0.21
N TYR A 126 -13.01 -6.22 1.40
CA TYR A 126 -12.04 -6.65 2.40
C TYR A 126 -12.79 -7.04 3.67
N SER A 127 -13.25 -8.28 3.73
CA SER A 127 -13.71 -8.84 5.00
C SER A 127 -12.49 -9.35 5.76
N LEU A 128 -12.12 -8.65 6.85
CA LEU A 128 -11.16 -9.14 7.85
C LEU A 128 -11.54 -10.52 8.43
N ASN A 129 -12.77 -10.98 8.18
CA ASN A 129 -13.36 -12.21 8.68
C ASN A 129 -13.76 -13.22 7.58
N ALA A 130 -13.42 -12.98 6.30
CA ALA A 130 -13.80 -13.93 5.25
C ALA A 130 -12.95 -15.22 5.34
N PRO A 131 -13.59 -16.41 5.30
CA PRO A 131 -12.90 -17.68 5.47
C PRO A 131 -11.97 -18.01 4.30
N GLN A 132 -10.85 -18.65 4.64
CA GLN A 132 -9.69 -19.01 3.81
C GLN A 132 -9.95 -20.04 2.67
N THR A 133 -11.07 -19.98 1.95
CA THR A 133 -11.32 -20.91 0.84
C THR A 133 -11.86 -20.20 -0.39
N GLY A 134 -10.97 -19.92 -1.35
CA GLY A 134 -11.34 -19.61 -2.73
C GLY A 134 -11.61 -18.14 -3.08
N GLU A 135 -11.69 -17.22 -2.11
CA GLU A 135 -11.80 -15.79 -2.41
C GLU A 135 -10.44 -15.19 -2.78
N ARG A 136 -10.38 -14.49 -3.92
CA ARG A 136 -9.16 -13.77 -4.38
C ARG A 136 -8.74 -12.72 -3.35
N ASP A 137 -7.45 -12.69 -3.02
CA ASP A 137 -6.86 -11.65 -2.16
C ASP A 137 -6.97 -10.26 -2.81
N CYS A 138 -6.83 -9.20 -2.01
CA CYS A 138 -6.96 -7.82 -2.50
C CYS A 138 -5.96 -7.50 -3.62
N TRP A 139 -4.79 -8.12 -3.57
CA TRP A 139 -3.71 -7.97 -4.56
C TRP A 139 -4.14 -8.48 -5.93
N SER A 140 -4.63 -9.72 -6.00
CA SER A 140 -5.07 -10.33 -7.25
C SER A 140 -6.17 -9.50 -7.93
N ARG A 141 -7.13 -8.99 -7.14
CA ARG A 141 -8.21 -8.12 -7.65
C ARG A 141 -7.68 -6.78 -8.15
N ALA A 142 -6.72 -6.19 -7.45
CA ALA A 142 -6.12 -4.92 -7.85
C ALA A 142 -5.26 -5.08 -9.13
N GLU A 143 -4.55 -6.20 -9.27
CA GLU A 143 -3.81 -6.56 -10.49
C GLU A 143 -4.74 -6.76 -11.69
N ASP A 144 -5.84 -7.49 -11.52
CA ASP A 144 -6.85 -7.68 -12.56
C ASP A 144 -7.38 -6.33 -13.06
N PHE A 145 -7.76 -5.46 -12.12
CA PHE A 145 -8.27 -4.12 -12.44
C PHE A 145 -7.24 -3.25 -13.17
N ILE A 146 -5.98 -3.29 -12.74
CA ILE A 146 -4.90 -2.57 -13.43
C ILE A 146 -4.65 -3.15 -14.82
N THR A 147 -4.69 -4.47 -14.96
CA THR A 147 -4.48 -5.17 -16.24
C THR A 147 -5.59 -4.79 -17.22
N GLN A 148 -6.84 -4.86 -16.78
CA GLN A 148 -8.00 -4.43 -17.55
C GLN A 148 -7.89 -2.96 -17.97
N ARG A 149 -7.57 -2.06 -17.03
CA ARG A 149 -7.35 -0.63 -17.31
C ARG A 149 -6.29 -0.38 -18.39
N ARG A 150 -5.19 -1.13 -18.34
CA ARG A 150 -4.12 -1.02 -19.33
C ARG A 150 -4.54 -1.54 -20.69
N SER A 151 -5.37 -2.58 -20.76
CA SER A 151 -5.88 -3.11 -22.03
C SER A 151 -6.95 -2.24 -22.69
N GLU A 152 -7.78 -1.56 -21.91
CA GLU A 152 -8.90 -0.76 -22.41
C GLU A 152 -8.52 0.71 -22.68
N GLY A 153 -7.34 1.14 -22.22
CA GLY A 153 -6.93 2.55 -22.21
C GLY A 153 -7.55 3.33 -21.04
N ILE A 154 -6.92 4.44 -20.64
CA ILE A 154 -7.25 5.21 -19.42
C ILE A 154 -8.72 5.71 -19.40
N HIS A 155 -9.42 5.71 -20.55
CA HIS A 155 -10.78 6.22 -20.69
C HIS A 155 -11.91 5.26 -20.26
N ALA A 156 -11.64 3.99 -19.95
CA ALA A 156 -12.71 2.99 -19.82
C ALA A 156 -13.25 2.71 -18.40
N LEU A 157 -12.55 3.10 -17.32
CA LEU A 157 -12.92 2.67 -15.97
C LEU A 157 -13.19 3.86 -15.03
N GLN A 158 -14.16 4.71 -15.39
CA GLN A 158 -14.66 5.74 -14.47
C GLN A 158 -15.78 5.24 -13.53
N TYR A 159 -16.33 4.03 -13.72
CA TYR A 159 -17.62 3.70 -13.09
C TYR A 159 -17.79 2.31 -12.45
N GLU A 160 -16.84 1.36 -12.52
CA GLU A 160 -17.10 0.01 -11.96
C GLU A 160 -16.59 -0.24 -10.53
N LEU A 161 -15.88 0.70 -9.90
CA LEU A 161 -15.51 0.61 -8.47
C LEU A 161 -16.04 1.77 -7.61
N VAL A 162 -16.86 2.63 -8.21
CA VAL A 162 -17.68 3.63 -7.54
C VAL A 162 -19.12 3.24 -7.84
N VAL A 163 -19.93 2.95 -6.82
CA VAL A 163 -21.34 2.50 -6.88
C VAL A 163 -21.55 1.00 -7.11
N GLY A 164 -21.25 0.21 -6.07
CA GLY A 164 -21.98 -1.03 -5.80
C GLY A 164 -22.97 -0.80 -4.65
N PHE A 165 -24.08 -0.15 -4.95
CA PHE A 165 -25.34 -0.20 -4.20
C PHE A 165 -26.44 -0.61 -5.17
#